data_AF-A0A970B5S1-F1
#
_entry.id   AF-A0A970B5S1-F1
#
_cell.length_a   1.000
_cell.length_b   1.000
_cell.length_c   1.000
_cell.angle_alpha   90.00
_cell.angle_beta   90.00
_cell.angle_gamma   90.00
#
_symmetry.space_group_name_H-M   'P 1'
#
loop_
_entity.id
_entity.type
_entity.pdbx_description
1 polymer ?
#
loop_
_entity_poly.entity_id
_entity_poly.type
_entity_poly.pdbx_seq_one_letter_code
_entity_poly.pdbx_strand_id
1 'polypeptide(L)'
;MPHTIITVHLPTHRRAALKIENDSAEATIAYDGQIQAYIAFLREEAEKIGMRVEADERDWGPIFSIAETDHASKKAAHDWLNTQPDFWNWIPSA
;
A
#
# COMPACT_ATOMS: atom_id res chain seq x y z
N MET A 1 -11.65 20.49 -1.81
CA MET A 1 -12.42 19.34 -1.33
C MET A 1 -11.55 18.59 -0.35
N PRO A 2 -12.07 18.01 0.75
CA PRO A 2 -11.27 17.07 1.52
C PRO A 2 -10.97 15.87 0.61
N HIS A 3 -9.68 15.61 0.38
CA HIS A 3 -9.24 14.41 -0.33
C HIS A 3 -8.90 13.38 0.74
N THR A 4 -9.47 12.18 0.62
CA THR A 4 -9.04 11.06 1.47
C THR A 4 -7.59 10.71 1.10
N ILE A 5 -6.69 10.78 2.09
CA ILE A 5 -5.28 10.46 1.90
C ILE A 5 -5.00 9.12 2.58
N ILE A 6 -4.45 8.18 1.81
CA ILE A 6 -3.99 6.88 2.27
C ILE A 6 -2.47 6.91 2.31
N THR A 7 -1.87 6.68 3.48
CA THR A 7 -0.42 6.61 3.66
C THR A 7 0.01 5.17 3.84
N VAL A 8 0.91 4.69 2.98
CA VAL A 8 1.58 3.40 3.10
C VAL A 8 2.87 3.56 3.90
N HIS A 9 3.00 2.81 4.98
CA HIS A 9 4.18 2.82 5.85
C HIS A 9 5.19 1.78 5.33
N LEU A 10 6.15 2.20 4.51
CA LEU A 10 7.03 1.28 3.76
C LEU A 10 7.82 0.30 4.64
N PRO A 11 8.39 0.70 5.79
CA PRO A 11 9.09 -0.25 6.67
C PRO A 11 8.16 -1.33 7.22
N THR A 12 6.94 -0.95 7.64
CA THR A 12 5.94 -1.88 8.16
C THR A 12 5.40 -2.79 7.08
N HIS A 13 5.10 -2.24 5.89
CA HIS A 13 4.69 -3.00 4.72
C HIS A 13 5.75 -4.03 4.33
N ARG A 14 7.03 -3.64 4.29
CA ARG A 14 8.16 -4.52 3.97
C ARG A 14 8.24 -5.71 4.93
N ARG A 15 8.22 -5.47 6.24
CA ARG A 15 8.26 -6.56 7.22
C ARG A 15 7.07 -7.49 7.11
N ALA A 16 5.87 -6.95 6.89
CA ALA A 16 4.67 -7.76 6.74
C ALA A 16 4.74 -8.63 5.47
N ALA A 17 5.15 -8.05 4.34
CA ALA A 17 5.28 -8.75 3.07
C ALA A 17 6.37 -9.84 3.11
N LEU A 18 7.55 -9.54 3.68
CA LEU A 18 8.65 -10.51 3.77
C LEU A 18 8.36 -11.66 4.72
N LYS A 19 7.61 -11.41 5.80
CA LYS A 19 7.19 -12.47 6.73
C LYS A 19 6.30 -13.52 6.06
N ILE A 20 5.51 -13.14 5.05
CA ILE A 20 4.69 -14.08 4.26
C ILE A 20 5.60 -15.02 3.46
N GLU A 21 6.68 -14.48 2.90
CA GLU A 21 7.67 -15.21 2.09
C GLU A 21 8.84 -15.80 2.90
N ASN A 22 8.63 -16.00 4.21
CA ASN A 22 9.61 -16.56 5.16
C ASN A 22 10.96 -15.83 5.19
N ASP A 23 10.96 -14.51 4.96
CA ASP A 23 12.15 -13.66 4.97
C ASP A 23 13.27 -14.14 4.04
N SER A 24 12.91 -14.77 2.91
CA SER A 24 13.88 -15.23 1.92
C SER A 24 14.67 -14.06 1.29
N ALA A 25 15.92 -14.34 0.89
CA ALA A 25 16.76 -13.35 0.24
C ALA A 25 16.19 -12.95 -1.13
N GLU A 26 15.59 -13.91 -1.84
CA GLU A 26 14.90 -13.72 -3.11
C GLU A 26 13.70 -12.78 -2.94
N ALA A 27 12.85 -13.00 -1.94
CA ALA A 27 11.73 -12.11 -1.64
C ALA A 27 12.20 -10.71 -1.26
N THR A 28 13.29 -10.59 -0.51
CA THR A 28 13.89 -9.28 -0.18
C THR A 28 14.26 -8.49 -1.44
N ILE A 29 14.97 -9.14 -2.37
CA ILE A 29 15.40 -8.52 -3.63
C ILE A 29 14.18 -8.15 -4.49
N ALA A 30 13.21 -9.05 -4.61
CA ALA A 30 11.99 -8.81 -5.37
C ALA A 30 11.18 -7.65 -4.78
N TYR A 31 11.02 -7.61 -3.47
CA TYR A 31 10.32 -6.55 -2.77
C TYR A 31 10.98 -5.19 -3.00
N ASP A 32 12.27 -5.08 -2.68
CA ASP A 32 12.99 -3.81 -2.75
C ASP A 32 13.11 -3.30 -4.20
N GLY A 33 13.14 -4.21 -5.18
CA GLY A 33 13.14 -3.88 -6.61
C GLY A 33 11.78 -3.43 -7.18
N GLN A 34 10.66 -3.84 -6.59
CA GLN A 34 9.32 -3.62 -7.16
C GLN A 34 8.43 -2.69 -6.35
N ILE A 35 8.74 -2.42 -5.07
CA ILE A 35 7.88 -1.64 -4.18
C ILE A 35 7.54 -0.25 -4.71
N GLN A 36 8.48 0.45 -5.35
CA GLN A 36 8.22 1.79 -5.88
C GLN A 36 7.21 1.77 -7.04
N ALA A 37 7.27 0.75 -7.89
CA ALA A 37 6.33 0.57 -8.99
C ALA A 37 4.94 0.18 -8.48
N TYR A 38 4.86 -0.63 -7.42
CA TYR A 38 3.59 -0.94 -6.76
C TYR A 38 2.92 0.30 -6.15
N ILE A 39 3.69 1.16 -5.46
CA ILE A 39 3.17 2.43 -4.93
C ILE A 39 2.70 3.35 -6.05
N ALA A 40 3.41 3.41 -7.18
CA ALA A 40 2.97 4.18 -8.34
C ALA A 40 1.64 3.66 -8.91
N PHE A 41 1.49 2.34 -9.04
CA PHE A 41 0.24 1.72 -9.42
C PHE A 41 -0.92 2.09 -8.47
N LEU A 42 -0.72 1.98 -7.16
CA LEU A 42 -1.74 2.35 -6.18
C LEU A 42 -2.13 3.84 -6.25
N ARG A 43 -1.18 4.73 -6.55
CA ARG A 43 -1.45 6.16 -6.77
C ARG A 43 -2.35 6.36 -7.98
N GLU A 44 -2.01 5.75 -9.10
CA GLU A 44 -2.79 5.85 -10.34
C GLU A 44 -4.21 5.31 -10.16
N GLU A 45 -4.39 4.17 -9.48
CA GLU A 45 -5.72 3.61 -9.21
C GLU A 45 -6.53 4.48 -8.24
N ALA A 46 -5.90 5.04 -7.20
CA ALA A 46 -6.57 5.92 -6.24
C ALA A 46 -7.04 7.23 -6.88
N GLU A 47 -6.23 7.82 -7.76
CA GLU A 47 -6.56 9.07 -8.45
C GLU A 47 -7.81 8.93 -9.31
N LYS A 48 -8.02 7.77 -9.95
CA LYS A 48 -9.21 7.49 -10.78
C LYS A 48 -10.54 7.61 -10.02
N ILE A 49 -10.50 7.45 -8.70
CA ILE A 49 -11.67 7.50 -7.81
C ILE A 49 -11.61 8.67 -6.82
N GLY A 50 -10.69 9.62 -7.04
CA GLY A 50 -10.60 10.87 -6.27
C GLY A 50 -9.89 10.75 -4.92
N MET A 51 -9.18 9.64 -4.67
CA MET A 51 -8.34 9.43 -3.49
C MET A 51 -6.86 9.70 -3.80
N ARG A 52 -6.04 9.87 -2.76
CA ARG A 52 -4.60 10.06 -2.90
C ARG A 52 -3.84 9.03 -2.08
N VAL A 53 -2.85 8.38 -2.70
CA VAL A 53 -1.93 7.47 -2.01
C VAL A 53 -0.56 8.13 -1.85
N GLU A 54 -0.04 8.11 -0.64
CA GLU A 54 1.30 8.53 -0.28
C GLU A 54 2.04 7.39 0.38
N ALA A 55 3.36 7.49 0.41
CA ALA A 55 4.21 6.54 1.10
C ALA A 55 5.15 7.30 2.03
N ASP A 56 5.44 6.72 3.19
CA ASP A 56 6.44 7.26 4.10
C ASP A 56 7.36 6.18 4.66
N GLU A 57 8.44 6.64 5.29
CA GLU A 57 9.47 5.81 5.93
C GLU A 57 9.19 5.64 7.43
N ARG A 58 7.96 5.87 7.89
CA ARG A 58 7.63 5.72 9.31
C ARG A 58 7.37 4.27 9.62
N ASP A 59 8.11 3.77 10.59
CA ASP A 59 7.88 2.45 11.15
C ASP A 59 6.81 2.53 12.26
N TRP A 60 5.55 2.60 11.84
CA TRP A 60 4.41 2.66 12.74
C TRP A 60 3.52 1.42 12.58
N GLY A 61 2.80 1.06 13.63
CA GLY A 61 2.11 -0.23 13.75
C GLY A 61 1.27 -0.69 12.54
N PRO A 62 0.40 0.15 11.94
CA PRO A 62 -0.39 -0.27 10.79
C PRO A 62 0.41 -0.18 9.48
N ILE A 63 0.10 -1.05 8.51
CA ILE A 63 0.66 -0.98 7.15
C ILE A 63 0.15 0.27 6.42
N PHE A 64 -1.12 0.63 6.66
CA PHE A 64 -1.78 1.78 6.04
C PHE A 64 -2.42 2.69 7.10
N SER A 65 -2.34 3.99 6.89
CA SER A 65 -3.10 5.00 7.63
C SER A 65 -4.02 5.76 6.68
N ILE A 66 -5.23 6.10 7.13
CA ILE A 66 -6.20 6.87 6.33
C ILE A 66 -6.50 8.17 7.06
N ALA A 67 -6.13 9.29 6.44
CA ALA A 67 -6.48 10.62 6.89
C ALA A 67 -7.77 11.07 6.19
N GLU A 68 -8.89 10.88 6.90
CA GLU A 68 -10.23 11.30 6.49
C GLU A 68 -11.10 11.49 7.74
N THR A 69 -11.90 12.54 7.77
CA THR A 69 -12.79 12.86 8.90
C THR A 69 -14.20 12.33 8.70
N ASP A 70 -14.62 12.12 7.45
CA ASP A 70 -15.91 11.51 7.14
C ASP A 70 -15.85 9.97 7.24
N HIS A 71 -16.77 9.40 8.02
CA HIS A 71 -16.78 7.95 8.27
C HIS A 71 -17.13 7.15 7.00
N ALA A 72 -17.99 7.67 6.13
CA ALA A 72 -18.35 6.97 4.89
C ALA A 72 -17.18 6.95 3.90
N SER A 73 -16.50 8.08 3.72
CA SER A 73 -15.28 8.16 2.90
C SER A 73 -14.14 7.30 3.45
N LYS A 74 -13.95 7.28 4.78
CA LYS A 74 -12.97 6.39 5.41
C LYS A 74 -13.28 4.92 5.16
N LYS A 75 -14.56 4.52 5.26
CA LYS A 75 -14.98 3.16 4.94
C LYS A 75 -14.75 2.84 3.47
N ALA A 76 -15.10 3.73 2.56
CA ALA A 76 -14.88 3.55 1.12
C ALA A 76 -13.38 3.37 0.79
N ALA A 77 -12.49 4.10 1.46
CA ALA A 77 -11.04 3.93 1.31
C ALA A 77 -10.54 2.57 1.83
N HIS A 78 -11.07 2.08 2.95
CA HIS A 78 -10.80 0.72 3.43
C HIS A 78 -11.32 -0.35 2.46
N ASP A 79 -12.55 -0.20 1.99
CA ASP A 79 -13.16 -1.14 1.04
C ASP A 79 -12.36 -1.18 -0.27
N TRP A 80 -11.91 -0.02 -0.78
CA TRP A 80 -11.05 0.06 -1.95
C TRP A 80 -9.67 -0.57 -1.76
N LEU A 81 -9.02 -0.37 -0.60
CA LEU A 81 -7.75 -1.04 -0.29
C LEU A 81 -7.89 -2.56 -0.36
N ASN A 82 -9.03 -3.10 0.10
CA ASN A 82 -9.32 -4.53 0.05
C ASN A 82 -9.60 -5.07 -1.36
N THR A 83 -9.88 -4.20 -2.35
CA THR A 83 -10.01 -4.62 -3.75
C THR A 83 -8.69 -4.59 -4.52
N GLN A 84 -7.64 -3.99 -3.95
CA GLN A 84 -6.34 -3.94 -4.62
C GLN A 84 -5.65 -5.30 -4.56
N PRO A 85 -4.88 -5.68 -5.59
CA PRO A 85 -4.04 -6.87 -5.52
C PRO A 85 -3.04 -6.72 -4.37
N ASP A 86 -2.79 -7.80 -3.63
CA ASP A 86 -1.64 -7.86 -2.74
C ASP A 86 -0.34 -7.68 -3.53
N PHE A 87 0.71 -7.16 -2.88
CA PHE A 87 2.00 -6.89 -3.50
C PHE A 87 2.54 -8.10 -4.29
N TRP A 88 2.49 -9.30 -3.72
CA TRP A 88 3.02 -10.51 -4.35
C TRP A 88 2.18 -10.99 -5.54
N ASN A 89 0.88 -10.71 -5.53
CA ASN A 89 -0.01 -11.01 -6.65
C ASN A 89 0.05 -9.96 -7.75
N TRP A 90 0.49 -8.74 -7.43
CA TRP A 90 0.65 -7.65 -8.39
C TRP A 90 1.96 -7.74 -9.18
N ILE A 91 3.05 -8.18 -8.54
CA ILE A 91 4.32 -8.38 -9.24
C ILE A 91 4.06 -9.36 -10.40
N PRO A 92 4.35 -8.99 -11.66
CA PRO A 92 4.26 -9.93 -12.76
C PRO A 92 5.14 -11.12 -12.40
N SER A 93 4.53 -12.30 -12.27
CA SER A 93 5.21 -13.55 -11.89
C SER A 93 6.56 -13.63 -12.59
N ALA A 94 7.63 -13.52 -11.80
CA ALA A 94 9.01 -13.51 -12.27
C ALA A 94 9.33 -14.76 -13.09
#